data_AF-A0A2U1JDP4-F1
#
_entry.id   AF-A0A2U1JDP4-F1
#
_cell.length_a   1.000
_cell.length_b   1.000
_cell.length_c   1.000
_cell.angle_alpha   90.00
_cell.angle_beta   90.00
_cell.angle_gamma   90.00
#
_symmetry.space_group_name_H-M   'P 1'
#
loop_
_entity.id
_entity.type
_entity.pdbx_description
1 polymer ?
#
loop_
_entity_poly.entity_id
_entity_poly.type
_entity_poly.pdbx_seq_one_letter_code
_entity_poly.pdbx_strand_id
1 'polypeptide(L)'
;MRISYLYGSQAENILENQTILLVAGGTGISPMISIIKQVIRQSDTGNNNEKPVHKVSDILLVWACREPEAFDLLEETLQEISSCEMSRNIFVELYSTKTILAPVNMLKTSYSPQATLRDSGSSEFTRDEKQNNFEKYSDFVELIYNRPNMKEIIKRTASQYGSNKRIGVTAAGPDSLVESAYRGVNYINRVSKRNSSANADDYKIVLNSEMNFYSGEKWLK
;
A
#
# COMPACT_ATOMS: atom_id res chain seq x y z
N MET A 1 -9.84 28.22 -12.51
CA MET A 1 -9.47 26.86 -12.08
C MET A 1 -9.19 26.04 -13.33
N ARG A 2 -7.93 25.65 -13.58
CA ARG A 2 -7.58 24.74 -14.67
C ARG A 2 -7.34 23.36 -14.05
N ILE A 3 -8.18 22.40 -14.40
CA ILE A 3 -8.03 21.00 -14.01
C ILE A 3 -7.14 20.36 -15.09
N SER A 4 -5.89 20.09 -14.75
CA SER A 4 -5.00 19.29 -15.60
C SER A 4 -5.42 17.83 -15.50
N TYR A 5 -5.61 17.15 -16.62
CA TYR A 5 -6.03 15.75 -16.70
C TYR A 5 -5.11 14.84 -15.89
N LEU A 6 -5.70 13.99 -15.02
CA LEU A 6 -5.01 12.96 -14.21
C LEU A 6 -4.59 11.71 -15.01
N TYR A 7 -4.86 11.68 -16.32
CA TYR A 7 -4.57 10.54 -17.18
C TYR A 7 -3.76 11.00 -18.39
N GLY A 8 -2.44 11.04 -18.24
CA GLY A 8 -1.55 11.12 -19.39
C GLY A 8 -1.65 9.84 -20.20
N SER A 9 -2.13 9.93 -21.44
CA SER A 9 -2.38 8.82 -22.38
C SER A 9 -1.13 8.02 -22.83
N GLN A 10 0.02 8.25 -22.20
CA GLN A 10 1.28 7.55 -22.45
C GLN A 10 1.67 6.61 -21.29
N ALA A 11 1.04 6.74 -20.11
CA ALA A 11 1.22 5.79 -19.01
C ALA A 11 0.20 4.65 -19.17
N GLU A 12 0.67 3.41 -19.33
CA GLU A 12 -0.19 2.21 -19.24
C GLU A 12 -1.04 2.33 -17.97
N ASN A 13 -2.37 2.21 -18.07
CA ASN A 13 -3.25 2.35 -16.92
C ASN A 13 -2.90 1.26 -15.89
N ILE A 14 -2.68 1.62 -14.63
CA ILE A 14 -2.35 0.64 -13.57
C ILE A 14 -3.39 -0.48 -13.47
N LEU A 15 -4.64 -0.18 -13.82
CA LEU A 15 -5.77 -1.11 -13.86
C LEU A 15 -5.70 -2.17 -14.97
N GLU A 16 -4.74 -2.06 -15.91
CA GLU A 16 -4.47 -3.09 -16.92
C GLU A 16 -3.62 -4.25 -16.39
N ASN A 17 -3.11 -4.13 -15.16
CA ASN A 17 -2.30 -5.16 -14.51
C ASN A 17 -3.17 -6.07 -13.65
N GLN A 18 -2.74 -7.33 -13.50
CA GLN A 18 -3.44 -8.30 -12.64
C GLN A 18 -3.13 -8.07 -11.17
N THR A 19 -1.89 -7.70 -10.87
CA THR A 19 -1.47 -7.34 -9.52
C THR A 19 -1.05 -5.89 -9.52
N ILE A 20 -1.51 -5.11 -8.53
CA ILE A 20 -1.10 -3.73 -8.35
C ILE A 20 -0.44 -3.53 -6.99
N LEU A 21 0.72 -2.86 -6.98
CA LEU A 21 1.41 -2.39 -5.78
C LEU A 21 1.26 -0.87 -5.71
N LEU A 22 0.49 -0.42 -4.73
CA LEU A 22 0.22 0.98 -4.47
C LEU A 22 1.13 1.45 -3.33
N VAL A 23 2.06 2.35 -3.60
CA VAL A 23 2.98 2.90 -2.60
C VAL A 23 2.58 4.34 -2.29
N ALA A 24 2.26 4.60 -1.03
CA ALA A 24 1.88 5.91 -0.53
C ALA A 24 2.84 6.40 0.53
N GLY A 25 3.16 7.70 0.51
CA GLY A 25 3.86 8.42 1.57
C GLY A 25 3.06 9.64 1.99
N GLY A 26 2.74 9.76 3.29
CA GLY A 26 1.95 10.88 3.82
C GLY A 26 0.63 11.06 3.08
N THR A 27 0.39 12.25 2.51
CA THR A 27 -0.83 12.60 1.77
C THR A 27 -1.00 11.88 0.43
N GLY A 28 0.05 11.22 -0.07
CA GLY A 28 0.01 10.40 -1.29
C GLY A 28 -0.93 9.19 -1.23
N ILE A 29 -1.55 8.92 -0.06
CA ILE A 29 -2.57 7.89 0.13
C ILE A 29 -3.90 8.18 -0.58
N SER A 30 -4.28 9.46 -0.69
CA SER A 30 -5.59 9.88 -1.24
C SER A 30 -5.90 9.28 -2.63
N PRO A 31 -4.99 9.37 -3.63
CA PRO A 31 -5.23 8.72 -4.90
C PRO A 31 -5.28 7.19 -4.82
N MET A 32 -4.54 6.58 -3.89
CA MET A 32 -4.52 5.12 -3.74
C MET A 32 -5.85 4.60 -3.21
N ILE A 33 -6.46 5.32 -2.25
CA ILE A 33 -7.83 5.05 -1.78
C ILE A 33 -8.80 5.10 -2.96
N SER A 34 -8.72 6.13 -3.82
CA SER A 34 -9.60 6.24 -4.98
C SER A 34 -9.45 5.05 -5.94
N ILE A 35 -8.23 4.59 -6.18
CA ILE A 35 -7.97 3.41 -7.04
C ILE A 35 -8.58 2.15 -6.42
N ILE A 36 -8.37 1.92 -5.12
CA ILE A 36 -8.92 0.75 -4.41
C ILE A 36 -10.45 0.75 -4.48
N LYS A 37 -11.09 1.87 -4.13
CA LYS A 37 -12.55 2.00 -4.16
C LYS A 37 -13.11 1.81 -5.56
N GLN A 38 -12.41 2.30 -6.59
CA GLN A 38 -12.79 2.06 -7.99
C GLN A 38 -12.73 0.56 -8.34
N VAL A 39 -11.64 -0.12 -7.95
CA VAL A 39 -11.48 -1.56 -8.20
C VAL A 39 -12.61 -2.35 -7.54
N ILE A 40 -12.87 -2.11 -6.25
CA ILE A 40 -13.93 -2.77 -5.48
C ILE A 40 -15.29 -2.57 -6.15
N ARG A 41 -15.68 -1.32 -6.43
CA ARG A 41 -16.97 -1.01 -7.06
C ARG A 41 -17.16 -1.69 -8.40
N GLN A 42 -16.11 -1.73 -9.23
CA GLN A 42 -16.18 -2.35 -10.55
C GLN A 42 -16.24 -3.88 -10.48
N SER A 43 -15.64 -4.48 -9.46
CA SER A 43 -15.72 -5.92 -9.23
C SER A 43 -17.10 -6.35 -8.71
N ASP A 44 -17.69 -5.59 -7.78
CA ASP A 44 -18.99 -5.92 -7.18
C ASP A 44 -20.17 -5.67 -8.15
N THR A 45 -19.99 -4.83 -9.19
CA THR A 45 -21.02 -4.51 -10.19
C THR A 45 -21.16 -5.58 -11.29
N GLY A 46 -20.33 -6.64 -11.27
CA GLY A 46 -20.28 -7.72 -12.27
C GLY A 46 -21.53 -8.60 -12.43
N ASN A 47 -22.67 -8.23 -11.82
CA ASN A 47 -23.96 -8.92 -11.96
C ASN A 47 -24.73 -8.58 -13.26
N ASN A 48 -24.25 -7.63 -14.05
CA ASN A 48 -24.69 -7.43 -15.42
C ASN A 48 -23.65 -8.09 -16.35
N ASN A 49 -24.05 -8.74 -17.45
CA ASN A 49 -23.21 -9.52 -18.38
C ASN A 49 -22.05 -8.75 -19.08
N GLU A 50 -21.55 -7.67 -18.50
CA GLU A 50 -20.47 -6.83 -18.98
C GLU A 50 -19.15 -7.28 -18.33
N LYS A 51 -18.11 -7.43 -19.16
CA LYS A 51 -16.76 -7.78 -18.67
C LYS A 51 -16.25 -6.68 -17.72
N PRO A 52 -15.53 -7.02 -16.64
CA PRO A 52 -14.92 -6.03 -15.76
C PRO A 52 -14.03 -5.07 -16.56
N VAL A 53 -14.10 -3.79 -16.20
CA VAL A 53 -13.40 -2.70 -16.89
C VAL A 53 -11.89 -2.70 -16.59
N HIS A 54 -11.45 -3.51 -15.61
CA HIS A 54 -10.05 -3.68 -15.22
C HIS A 54 -9.64 -5.16 -15.21
N LYS A 55 -8.35 -5.43 -15.04
CA LYS A 55 -7.80 -6.81 -14.90
C LYS A 55 -7.33 -7.13 -13.49
N VAL A 56 -7.50 -6.19 -12.55
CA VAL A 56 -6.92 -6.25 -11.21
C VAL A 56 -7.56 -7.38 -10.42
N SER A 57 -6.75 -8.38 -10.07
CA SER A 57 -7.13 -9.47 -9.16
C SER A 57 -6.51 -9.31 -7.78
N ASP A 58 -5.37 -8.63 -7.65
CA ASP A 58 -4.64 -8.51 -6.38
C ASP A 58 -4.16 -7.08 -6.16
N ILE A 59 -4.29 -6.60 -4.92
CA ILE A 59 -3.85 -5.26 -4.49
C ILE A 59 -2.93 -5.41 -3.28
N LEU A 60 -1.76 -4.80 -3.35
CA LEU A 60 -0.90 -4.56 -2.20
C LEU A 60 -0.76 -3.06 -1.99
N LEU A 61 -1.30 -2.54 -0.89
CA LEU A 61 -1.10 -1.17 -0.47
C LEU A 61 0.03 -1.12 0.56
N VAL A 62 1.02 -0.27 0.30
CA VAL A 62 2.07 0.09 1.26
C VAL A 62 1.93 1.58 1.55
N TRP A 63 1.59 1.93 2.78
CA TRP A 63 1.48 3.33 3.18
C TRP A 63 2.44 3.67 4.31
N ALA A 64 3.41 4.55 4.02
CA ALA A 64 4.29 5.12 5.02
C ALA A 64 3.80 6.47 5.50
N CYS A 65 3.59 6.60 6.81
CA CYS A 65 3.32 7.87 7.46
C CYS A 65 4.23 8.05 8.67
N ARG A 66 4.38 9.29 9.16
CA ARG A 66 5.13 9.55 10.38
C ARG A 66 4.23 9.34 11.60
N GLU A 67 3.02 9.89 11.56
CA GLU A 67 2.02 9.77 12.61
C GLU A 67 1.10 8.56 12.35
N PRO A 68 1.05 7.55 13.24
CA PRO A 68 0.06 6.46 13.15
C PRO A 68 -1.38 6.97 13.08
N GLU A 69 -1.63 8.15 13.67
CA GLU A 69 -2.95 8.76 13.71
C GLU A 69 -3.45 9.14 12.31
N ALA A 70 -2.56 9.29 11.33
CA ALA A 70 -2.97 9.50 9.95
C ALA A 70 -3.70 8.29 9.37
N PHE A 71 -3.43 7.07 9.87
CA PHE A 71 -4.02 5.85 9.34
C PHE A 71 -5.54 5.76 9.55
N ASP A 72 -6.11 6.55 10.46
CA ASP A 72 -7.56 6.66 10.64
C ASP A 72 -8.27 7.08 9.34
N LEU A 73 -7.57 7.73 8.40
CA LEU A 73 -8.09 8.05 7.06
C LEU A 73 -8.47 6.82 6.24
N LEU A 74 -7.85 5.66 6.52
CA LEU A 74 -8.16 4.42 5.81
C LEU A 74 -9.37 3.70 6.37
N GLU A 75 -9.86 4.04 7.56
CA GLU A 75 -10.86 3.26 8.30
C GLU A 75 -12.09 2.89 7.45
N GLU A 76 -12.69 3.88 6.79
CA GLU A 76 -13.83 3.66 5.90
C GLU A 76 -13.48 2.73 4.73
N THR A 77 -12.27 2.88 4.18
CA THR A 77 -11.79 2.05 3.07
C THR A 77 -11.52 0.61 3.53
N LEU A 78 -10.99 0.41 4.74
CA LEU A 78 -10.79 -0.92 5.31
C LEU A 78 -12.12 -1.61 5.60
N GLN A 79 -13.12 -0.86 6.06
CA GLN A 79 -14.48 -1.38 6.22
C GLN A 79 -15.08 -1.82 4.87
N GLU A 80 -14.93 -1.01 3.83
CA GLU A 80 -15.34 -1.39 2.46
C GLU A 80 -14.59 -2.64 1.97
N ILE A 81 -13.27 -2.71 2.16
CA ILE A 81 -12.46 -3.89 1.81
C ILE A 81 -12.98 -5.12 2.55
N SER A 82 -13.22 -5.04 3.86
CA SER A 82 -13.69 -6.18 4.65
C SER A 82 -15.06 -6.71 4.23
N SER A 83 -15.85 -5.89 3.53
CA SER A 83 -17.21 -6.23 3.07
C SER A 83 -17.27 -6.69 1.62
N CYS A 84 -16.17 -6.60 0.86
CA CYS A 84 -16.15 -6.96 -0.56
C CYS A 84 -15.65 -8.39 -0.81
N GLU A 85 -16.05 -8.96 -1.95
CA GLU A 85 -15.65 -10.32 -2.34
C GLU A 85 -14.12 -10.45 -2.55
N MET A 86 -13.48 -9.33 -2.95
CA MET A 86 -12.04 -9.26 -3.19
C MET A 86 -11.18 -9.10 -1.93
N SER A 87 -11.77 -9.04 -0.73
CA SER A 87 -11.06 -8.83 0.54
C SER A 87 -9.79 -9.68 0.69
N ARG A 88 -9.86 -10.96 0.31
CA ARG A 88 -8.75 -11.93 0.39
C ARG A 88 -7.56 -11.64 -0.52
N ASN A 89 -7.75 -10.75 -1.50
CA ASN A 89 -6.75 -10.38 -2.48
C ASN A 89 -6.23 -8.95 -2.29
N ILE A 90 -6.68 -8.26 -1.24
CA ILE A 90 -6.22 -6.92 -0.88
C ILE A 90 -5.40 -7.03 0.39
N PHE A 91 -4.14 -6.62 0.37
CA PHE A 91 -3.27 -6.58 1.54
C PHE A 91 -2.79 -5.15 1.79
N VAL A 92 -2.75 -4.73 3.05
CA VAL A 92 -2.39 -3.37 3.46
C VAL A 92 -1.26 -3.41 4.49
N GLU A 93 -0.14 -2.75 4.19
CA GLU A 93 0.96 -2.56 5.12
C GLU A 93 1.07 -1.09 5.49
N LEU A 94 0.89 -0.81 6.77
CA LEU A 94 0.98 0.52 7.35
C LEU A 94 2.34 0.68 8.02
N TYR A 95 3.18 1.56 7.50
CA TYR A 95 4.51 1.84 8.03
C TYR A 95 4.51 3.13 8.83
N SER A 96 4.54 3.02 10.16
CA SER A 96 4.80 4.16 11.04
C SER A 96 6.30 4.42 11.11
N THR A 97 6.70 5.57 10.59
CA THR A 97 8.10 6.02 10.55
C THR A 97 8.48 6.93 11.72
N LYS A 98 7.57 7.10 12.70
CA LYS A 98 7.89 7.73 13.98
C LYS A 98 9.06 6.96 14.58
N THR A 99 10.18 7.64 14.82
CA THR A 99 11.30 7.03 15.53
C THR A 99 10.81 6.66 16.93
N ILE A 100 10.54 5.38 17.15
CA ILE A 100 10.35 4.87 18.51
C ILE A 100 11.76 4.81 19.11
N LEU A 101 12.14 5.85 19.85
CA LEU A 101 13.16 5.71 20.89
C LEU A 101 12.53 4.83 21.98
N ALA A 102 12.50 3.52 21.80
CA ALA A 102 12.18 2.57 22.86
C ALA A 102 13.40 1.72 23.16
N PRO A 103 13.70 1.45 24.44
CA PRO A 103 14.77 0.57 24.82
C PRO A 103 14.55 -0.81 24.20
N VAL A 104 15.64 -1.44 23.78
CA VAL A 104 15.72 -2.83 23.35
C VAL A 104 15.03 -3.72 24.39
N ASN A 105 13.75 -4.07 24.22
CA ASN A 105 13.07 -5.18 24.94
C ASN A 105 11.58 -5.44 24.58
N MET A 106 11.11 -5.17 23.36
CA MET A 106 9.77 -5.63 22.94
C MET A 106 9.76 -6.27 21.55
N LEU A 107 10.59 -7.30 21.39
CA LEU A 107 10.35 -8.35 20.42
C LEU A 107 10.05 -9.64 21.20
N LYS A 108 8.91 -10.25 20.86
CA LYS A 108 8.26 -11.44 21.44
C LYS A 108 7.37 -11.15 22.65
N THR A 109 6.06 -11.30 22.43
CA THR A 109 5.33 -12.41 23.08
C THR A 109 4.01 -12.68 22.37
N SER A 110 3.88 -13.94 21.97
CA SER A 110 2.66 -14.71 21.73
C SER A 110 1.63 -14.59 22.87
N TYR A 111 0.34 -14.62 22.47
CA TYR A 111 -0.89 -14.88 23.23
C TYR A 111 -0.79 -15.27 24.72
N SER A 112 -1.53 -14.54 25.57
CA SER A 112 -2.50 -15.08 26.55
C SER A 112 -3.35 -13.95 27.17
N PRO A 113 -4.65 -14.14 27.43
CA PRO A 113 -5.55 -13.10 27.94
C PRO A 113 -5.62 -13.04 29.47
N GLN A 114 -6.20 -11.94 29.95
CA GLN A 114 -6.75 -11.62 31.29
C GLN A 114 -5.88 -10.73 32.19
N ALA A 115 -6.34 -9.48 32.39
CA ALA A 115 -6.71 -8.96 33.71
C ALA A 115 -7.37 -7.57 33.58
N THR A 116 -8.59 -7.47 34.11
CA THR A 116 -9.30 -6.23 34.41
C THR A 116 -8.65 -5.50 35.59
N LEU A 117 -8.43 -4.19 35.52
CA LEU A 117 -8.51 -3.29 36.68
C LEU A 117 -8.83 -1.86 36.20
N ARG A 118 -9.83 -1.25 36.86
CA ARG A 118 -10.26 0.15 36.70
C ARG A 118 -9.28 1.05 37.47
N ASP A 119 -8.86 2.16 36.88
CA ASP A 119 -8.75 3.43 37.63
C ASP A 119 -8.84 4.64 36.71
N SER A 120 -9.32 5.74 37.29
CA SER A 120 -9.90 6.91 36.64
C SER A 120 -8.88 8.05 36.50
N GLY A 121 -8.96 8.77 35.38
CA GLY A 121 -8.77 10.23 35.37
C GLY A 121 -7.34 10.78 35.34
N SER A 122 -6.71 10.73 34.16
CA SER A 122 -6.03 11.91 33.59
C SER A 122 -5.93 11.71 32.07
N SER A 123 -6.25 12.76 31.32
CA SER A 123 -6.29 12.76 29.85
C SER A 123 -4.86 12.68 29.28
N GLU A 124 -4.33 11.48 29.17
CA GLU A 124 -3.29 11.12 28.21
C GLU A 124 -3.92 10.15 27.21
N PHE A 125 -4.00 10.54 25.94
CA PHE A 125 -4.37 9.64 24.84
C PHE A 125 -3.28 8.56 24.74
N THR A 126 -3.48 7.44 25.44
CA THR A 126 -2.51 6.36 25.55
C THR A 126 -2.49 5.50 24.28
N ARG A 127 -1.31 4.96 24.00
CA ARG A 127 -0.93 4.22 22.79
C ARG A 127 -1.73 2.93 22.56
N ASP A 128 -2.46 2.48 23.57
CA ASP A 128 -3.11 1.18 23.61
C ASP A 128 -4.43 1.14 22.82
N GLU A 129 -5.11 2.26 22.60
CA GLU A 129 -6.39 2.28 21.87
C GLU A 129 -6.24 2.15 20.35
N LYS A 130 -5.13 2.61 19.75
CA LYS A 130 -4.95 2.59 18.28
C LYS A 130 -4.44 1.26 17.73
N GLN A 131 -3.67 0.51 18.52
CA GLN A 131 -3.33 -0.87 18.18
C GLN A 131 -4.65 -1.67 18.02
N ASN A 132 -5.63 -1.44 18.91
CA ASN A 132 -6.94 -2.08 18.87
C ASN A 132 -7.80 -1.71 17.65
N ASN A 133 -7.63 -0.51 17.07
CA ASN A 133 -8.49 -0.06 15.96
C ASN A 133 -8.29 -0.87 14.66
N PHE A 134 -7.07 -1.30 14.38
CA PHE A 134 -6.78 -2.11 13.18
C PHE A 134 -6.77 -3.62 13.46
N GLU A 135 -6.85 -4.05 14.72
CA GLU A 135 -6.91 -5.48 15.08
C GLU A 135 -8.08 -6.21 14.40
N LYS A 136 -9.22 -5.55 14.24
CA LYS A 136 -10.39 -6.10 13.51
C LYS A 136 -10.12 -6.36 12.02
N TYR A 137 -9.06 -5.79 11.45
CA TYR A 137 -8.66 -5.98 10.06
C TYR A 137 -7.35 -6.78 9.94
N SER A 138 -6.91 -7.44 11.01
CA SER A 138 -5.64 -8.17 11.07
C SER A 138 -5.49 -9.30 10.05
N ASP A 139 -6.59 -9.77 9.45
CA ASP A 139 -6.56 -10.75 8.36
C ASP A 139 -5.87 -10.20 7.09
N PHE A 140 -5.87 -8.89 6.89
CA PHE A 140 -5.34 -8.25 5.68
C PHE A 140 -4.60 -6.93 5.90
N VAL A 141 -4.47 -6.47 7.15
CA VAL A 141 -3.76 -5.25 7.53
C VAL A 141 -2.62 -5.57 8.49
N GLU A 142 -1.42 -5.10 8.18
CA GLU A 142 -0.24 -5.21 9.04
C GLU A 142 0.30 -3.82 9.40
N LEU A 143 0.52 -3.56 10.68
CA LEU A 143 1.13 -2.32 11.20
C LEU A 143 2.60 -2.55 11.56
N ILE A 144 3.49 -1.79 10.94
CA ILE A 144 4.94 -1.95 11.02
C ILE A 144 5.58 -0.65 11.48
N TYR A 145 6.41 -0.71 12.52
CA TYR A 145 7.10 0.45 13.09
C TYR A 145 8.52 0.60 12.54
N ASN A 146 8.64 0.85 11.24
CA ASN A 146 9.91 1.13 10.58
C ASN A 146 9.69 1.89 9.27
N ARG A 147 10.78 2.29 8.60
CA ARG A 147 10.74 2.74 7.21
C ARG A 147 10.59 1.53 6.28
N PRO A 148 9.77 1.63 5.23
CA PRO A 148 9.59 0.52 4.31
C PRO A 148 10.83 0.32 3.43
N ASN A 149 11.28 -0.92 3.30
CA ASN A 149 12.36 -1.29 2.39
C ASN A 149 11.78 -1.63 1.01
N MET A 150 11.63 -0.63 0.14
CA MET A 150 11.03 -0.80 -1.19
C MET A 150 11.70 -1.90 -2.02
N LYS A 151 13.02 -2.09 -1.89
CA LYS A 151 13.73 -3.15 -2.62
C LYS A 151 13.24 -4.53 -2.19
N GLU A 152 13.07 -4.77 -0.89
CA GLU A 152 12.58 -6.05 -0.37
C GLU A 152 11.09 -6.23 -0.64
N ILE A 153 10.30 -5.17 -0.49
CA ILE A 153 8.87 -5.18 -0.80
C ILE A 153 8.63 -5.54 -2.27
N ILE A 154 9.31 -4.88 -3.20
CA ILE A 154 9.14 -5.18 -4.63
C ILE A 154 9.67 -6.59 -4.94
N LYS A 155 10.77 -7.02 -4.30
CA LYS A 155 11.28 -8.38 -4.45
C LYS A 155 10.28 -9.44 -3.95
N ARG A 156 9.67 -9.26 -2.77
CA ARG A 156 8.69 -10.22 -2.24
C ARG A 156 7.43 -10.23 -3.09
N THR A 157 6.94 -9.08 -3.54
CA THR A 157 5.78 -9.00 -4.45
C THR A 157 6.07 -9.72 -5.77
N ALA A 158 7.27 -9.52 -6.32
CA ALA A 158 7.72 -10.24 -7.51
C ALA A 158 7.72 -11.76 -7.30
N SER A 159 8.29 -12.24 -6.20
CA SER A 159 8.33 -13.67 -5.91
C SER A 159 6.96 -14.28 -5.65
N GLN A 160 6.06 -13.52 -5.01
CA GLN A 160 4.73 -13.99 -4.62
C GLN A 160 3.77 -14.08 -5.81
N TYR A 161 3.80 -13.10 -6.72
CA TYR A 161 2.82 -12.99 -7.81
C TYR A 161 3.42 -13.21 -9.21
N GLY A 162 4.75 -13.23 -9.32
CA GLY A 162 5.44 -13.02 -10.59
C GLY A 162 5.27 -14.13 -11.62
N SER A 163 5.09 -15.39 -11.24
CA SER A 163 5.24 -16.50 -12.18
C SER A 163 4.33 -16.45 -13.42
N ASN A 164 3.21 -15.69 -13.42
CA ASN A 164 2.34 -15.50 -14.58
C ASN A 164 1.57 -14.16 -14.64
N LYS A 165 1.94 -13.15 -13.84
CA LYS A 165 1.19 -11.89 -13.75
C LYS A 165 2.02 -10.66 -14.09
N ARG A 166 1.42 -9.70 -14.81
CA ARG A 166 1.96 -8.33 -14.87
C ARG A 166 1.67 -7.63 -13.56
N ILE A 167 2.71 -7.05 -12.95
CA ILE A 167 2.62 -6.29 -11.71
C ILE A 167 2.77 -4.81 -12.03
N GLY A 168 1.70 -4.05 -11.84
CA GLY A 168 1.71 -2.59 -11.93
C GLY A 168 2.12 -1.97 -10.61
N VAL A 169 3.10 -1.07 -10.62
CA VAL A 169 3.54 -0.35 -9.42
C VAL A 169 3.24 1.13 -9.62
N THR A 170 2.62 1.78 -8.64
CA THR A 170 2.51 3.24 -8.59
C THR A 170 2.97 3.73 -7.24
N ALA A 171 3.56 4.93 -7.21
CA ALA A 171 4.08 5.54 -6.00
C ALA A 171 3.70 7.02 -5.96
N ALA A 172 3.22 7.48 -4.80
CA ALA A 172 2.95 8.89 -4.53
C ALA A 172 3.36 9.24 -3.10
N GLY A 173 4.16 10.29 -2.92
CA GLY A 173 4.68 10.70 -1.61
C GLY A 173 5.99 11.47 -1.74
N PRO A 174 6.80 11.53 -0.67
CA PRO A 174 8.12 12.18 -0.72
C PRO A 174 9.02 11.57 -1.79
N ASP A 175 9.81 12.42 -2.46
CA ASP A 175 10.71 12.03 -3.56
C ASP A 175 11.59 10.83 -3.21
N SER A 176 12.08 10.75 -1.98
CA SER A 176 12.92 9.64 -1.51
C SER A 176 12.20 8.29 -1.50
N LEU A 177 10.90 8.26 -1.21
CA LEU A 177 10.09 7.03 -1.24
C LEU A 177 9.79 6.63 -2.68
N VAL A 178 9.39 7.59 -3.52
CA VAL A 178 9.08 7.36 -4.94
C VAL A 178 10.32 6.87 -5.69
N GLU A 179 11.46 7.53 -5.50
CA GLU A 179 12.75 7.12 -6.08
C GLU A 179 13.20 5.74 -5.59
N SER A 180 12.95 5.41 -4.32
CA SER A 180 13.25 4.08 -3.76
C SER A 180 12.41 2.98 -4.43
N ALA A 181 11.12 3.23 -4.66
CA ALA A 181 10.24 2.32 -5.40
C ALA A 181 10.69 2.17 -6.86
N TYR A 182 11.01 3.28 -7.53
CA TYR A 182 11.53 3.30 -8.90
C TYR A 182 12.79 2.44 -9.04
N ARG A 183 13.77 2.63 -8.15
CA ARG A 183 15.00 1.83 -8.12
C ARG A 183 14.74 0.34 -7.87
N GLY A 184 13.79 0.02 -6.99
CA GLY A 184 13.40 -1.36 -6.70
C GLY A 184 12.85 -2.08 -7.94
N VAL A 185 11.92 -1.44 -8.67
CA VAL A 185 11.36 -2.00 -9.90
C VAL A 185 12.44 -2.21 -10.96
N ASN A 186 13.27 -1.20 -11.20
CA ASN A 186 14.35 -1.27 -12.17
C ASN A 186 15.44 -2.30 -11.81
N TYR A 187 15.70 -2.49 -10.53
CA TYR A 187 16.60 -3.55 -10.08
C TYR A 187 16.02 -4.92 -10.45
N ILE A 188 14.76 -5.16 -10.10
CA ILE A 188 14.12 -6.45 -10.33
C ILE A 188 13.98 -6.75 -11.83
N ASN A 189 13.51 -5.79 -12.64
CA ASN A 189 13.43 -5.97 -14.09
C ASN A 189 14.78 -6.29 -14.75
N ARG A 190 15.88 -5.73 -14.24
CA ARG A 190 17.24 -6.06 -14.73
C ARG A 190 17.67 -7.47 -14.33
N VAL A 191 17.32 -7.90 -13.11
CA VAL A 191 17.63 -9.25 -12.63
C VAL A 191 16.81 -10.29 -13.40
N SER A 192 15.51 -10.04 -13.62
CA SER A 192 14.66 -10.94 -14.41
C SER A 192 15.23 -11.15 -15.79
N LYS A 193 15.48 -10.07 -16.56
CA LYS A 193 16.06 -10.15 -17.92
C LYS A 193 17.35 -10.97 -18.03
N ARG A 194 18.19 -10.99 -16.98
CA ARG A 194 19.42 -11.79 -16.94
C ARG A 194 19.15 -13.27 -16.71
N ASN A 195 18.08 -13.60 -16.00
CA ASN A 195 17.67 -14.97 -15.71
C ASN A 195 16.79 -15.55 -16.84
N SER A 196 16.05 -14.70 -17.57
CA SER A 196 15.24 -15.06 -18.76
C SER A 196 16.05 -15.70 -19.88
N SER A 197 17.33 -15.34 -20.01
CA SER A 197 18.25 -15.99 -20.94
C SER A 197 18.59 -17.44 -20.55
N ALA A 198 18.07 -17.94 -19.43
CA ALA A 198 18.30 -19.30 -18.93
C ALA A 198 17.02 -20.11 -18.62
N ASN A 199 15.83 -19.50 -18.46
CA ASN A 199 14.53 -20.20 -18.30
C ASN A 199 13.34 -19.27 -18.59
N ALA A 200 12.26 -19.82 -19.17
CA ALA A 200 11.18 -19.08 -19.84
C ALA A 200 10.02 -18.56 -18.95
N ASP A 201 10.14 -18.60 -17.62
CA ASP A 201 9.09 -18.11 -16.71
C ASP A 201 9.42 -16.67 -16.27
N ASP A 202 9.08 -15.71 -17.13
CA ASP A 202 9.39 -14.30 -16.93
C ASP A 202 8.24 -13.51 -16.30
N TYR A 203 8.50 -12.92 -15.15
CA TYR A 203 7.63 -11.94 -14.52
C TYR A 203 8.03 -10.52 -14.94
N LYS A 204 7.04 -9.69 -15.33
CA LYS A 204 7.24 -8.30 -15.75
C LYS A 204 6.63 -7.35 -14.73
N ILE A 205 7.49 -6.58 -14.05
CA ILE A 205 7.07 -5.49 -13.17
C ILE A 205 7.12 -4.19 -13.96
N VAL A 206 6.04 -3.42 -13.96
CA VAL A 206 5.95 -2.15 -14.67
C VAL A 206 5.64 -1.07 -13.65
N LEU A 207 6.46 -0.02 -13.62
CA LEU A 207 6.18 1.16 -12.82
C LEU A 207 5.45 2.17 -13.71
N ASN A 208 4.27 2.63 -13.25
CA ASN A 208 3.37 3.47 -14.03
C ASN A 208 3.35 4.93 -13.51
N SER A 209 4.35 5.36 -12.74
CA SER A 209 4.27 6.63 -12.00
C SER A 209 4.60 7.87 -12.85
N GLU A 210 3.67 8.82 -12.88
CA GLU A 210 3.91 10.23 -12.51
C GLU A 210 2.74 10.72 -11.66
N MET A 211 2.91 10.83 -10.34
CA MET A 211 2.04 11.71 -9.54
C MET A 211 2.84 12.39 -8.43
N ASN A 212 3.42 13.52 -8.81
CA ASN A 212 4.08 14.45 -7.91
C ASN A 212 3.02 15.24 -7.14
N PHE A 213 2.95 15.06 -5.82
CA PHE A 213 2.23 15.98 -4.95
C PHE A 213 3.21 17.01 -4.37
N TYR A 214 2.86 18.27 -4.55
CA TYR A 214 3.64 19.44 -4.18
C TYR A 214 4.09 19.39 -2.72
N SER A 215 5.40 19.27 -2.49
CA SER A 215 6.02 19.82 -1.29
C SER A 215 5.77 21.33 -1.27
N GLY A 216 5.20 21.85 -0.18
CA GLY A 216 4.84 23.26 -0.01
C GLY A 216 6.02 24.23 -0.03
N GLU A 217 7.26 23.79 -0.24
CA GLU A 217 8.46 24.63 -0.11
C GLU A 217 8.87 25.43 -1.36
N LYS A 218 8.15 25.33 -2.49
CA LYS A 218 8.51 26.06 -3.71
C LYS A 218 7.66 27.29 -4.05
N TRP A 219 6.81 27.76 -3.14
CA TRP A 219 5.95 28.93 -3.37
C TRP A 219 6.45 30.25 -2.76
N LEU A 220 7.70 30.29 -2.28
CA LEU A 220 8.35 31.51 -1.77
C LEU A 220 9.67 31.77 -2.51
N LYS A 221 9.57 32.15 -3.78
CA LYS A 221 10.56 33.01 -4.45
C LYS A 221 9.86 33.92 -5.44
#